data_AF-A0A8H4BDY1-F1
#
_entry.id   AF-A0A8H4BDY1-F1
#
_cell.length_a   1.000
_cell.length_b   1.000
_cell.length_c   1.000
_cell.angle_alpha   90.00
_cell.angle_beta   90.00
_cell.angle_gamma   90.00
#
_symmetry.space_group_name_H-M   'P 1'
#
loop_
_entity.id
_entity.type
_entity.pdbx_description
1 polymer ?
#
loop_
_entity_poly.entity_id
_entity_poly.type
_entity_poly.pdbx_seq_one_letter_code
_entity_poly.pdbx_strand_id
1 'polypeptide(L)'
;MVLVPKSIPNFARQFCSKLKPPDGACSSNTKEILSLLVSDIEETIIRSENPSFTIPSLLALFNQCLPICIDEKLHDIIATIVTVMQRLVTFSATAADQLVKGVKLNLTNSSVYNLVLVLAMYSFKTPPTMYYVVKEFQDVVHANSNDIIILGQKCSTMSREIAEALEYKQTPPQARETVRCILSILSVVGAGHSKSTLTFLLTDVAFLKLLSVDTPLDIVDKACAVLALCLRDVDSIELDIDAGDNMPLFVVTQLCGLLLLIGEPPDYYPNTRSNKQGNKSSPSQWCSLCKRVCDLLRLVAMLKLPESIALLNKKAILSEVVAFSMRCCAFDPTDKRMDYISNQ
;
A
#
# COMPACT_ATOMS: atom_id res chain seq x y z
N MET A 1 -14.79 -25.83 -6.79
CA MET A 1 -14.36 -27.06 -7.48
C MET A 1 -13.80 -27.98 -6.40
N VAL A 2 -14.54 -29.03 -6.02
CA VAL A 2 -14.08 -30.01 -5.04
C VAL A 2 -13.09 -30.92 -5.77
N LEU A 3 -11.80 -30.88 -5.38
CA LEU A 3 -10.78 -31.75 -5.98
C LEU A 3 -11.07 -33.19 -5.60
N VAL A 4 -11.07 -34.09 -6.59
CA VAL A 4 -11.15 -35.54 -6.34
C VAL A 4 -9.84 -35.97 -5.68
N PRO A 5 -9.83 -36.85 -4.66
CA PRO A 5 -8.61 -37.21 -3.93
C PRO A 5 -7.44 -37.65 -4.83
N LYS A 6 -7.73 -38.36 -5.92
CA LYS A 6 -6.72 -38.80 -6.91
C LYS A 6 -6.05 -37.66 -7.69
N SER A 7 -6.70 -36.50 -7.79
CA SER A 7 -6.14 -35.33 -8.49
C SER A 7 -5.28 -34.44 -7.59
N ILE A 8 -5.32 -34.63 -6.27
CA ILE A 8 -4.58 -33.80 -5.31
C ILE A 8 -3.06 -33.85 -5.55
N PRO A 9 -2.43 -35.01 -5.78
CA PRO A 9 -0.99 -35.04 -6.05
C PRO A 9 -0.58 -34.32 -7.34
N ASN A 10 -1.39 -34.44 -8.40
CA ASN A 10 -1.13 -33.71 -9.63
C ASN A 10 -1.33 -32.20 -9.46
N PHE A 11 -2.36 -31.79 -8.73
CA PHE A 11 -2.56 -30.39 -8.37
C PHE A 11 -1.37 -29.85 -7.56
N ALA A 12 -0.93 -30.58 -6.54
CA ALA A 12 0.18 -30.19 -5.67
C ALA A 12 1.46 -29.97 -6.47
N ARG A 13 1.83 -30.90 -7.37
CA ARG A 13 2.99 -30.75 -8.26
C ARG A 13 2.88 -29.54 -9.19
N GLN A 14 1.73 -29.36 -9.84
CA GLN A 14 1.51 -28.24 -10.75
C GLN A 14 1.58 -26.90 -10.01
N PHE A 15 0.99 -26.83 -8.82
CA PHE A 15 1.08 -25.65 -7.97
C PHE A 15 2.52 -25.37 -7.54
N CYS A 16 3.20 -26.37 -6.96
CA CYS A 16 4.56 -26.25 -6.44
C CYS A 16 5.59 -25.95 -7.54
N SER A 17 5.34 -26.35 -8.79
CA SER A 17 6.19 -25.95 -9.93
C SER A 17 6.25 -24.43 -10.12
N LYS A 18 5.20 -23.68 -9.76
CA LYS A 18 5.15 -22.21 -9.84
C LYS A 18 5.92 -21.52 -8.72
N LEU A 19 6.29 -22.26 -7.69
CA LEU A 19 7.06 -21.75 -6.55
C LEU A 19 8.57 -22.01 -6.71
N LYS A 20 8.99 -22.67 -7.80
CA LYS A 20 10.40 -22.90 -8.10
C LYS A 20 10.94 -21.76 -8.96
N PRO A 21 12.05 -21.12 -8.57
CA PRO A 21 12.62 -20.02 -9.33
C PRO A 21 13.23 -20.55 -10.64
N PRO A 22 13.17 -19.76 -11.73
CA PRO A 22 13.86 -20.11 -12.97
C PRO A 22 15.38 -20.17 -12.77
N ASP A 23 16.07 -20.89 -13.66
CA ASP A 23 17.52 -21.03 -13.58
C ASP A 23 18.22 -19.66 -13.66
N GLY A 24 19.15 -19.41 -12.72
CA GLY A 24 19.87 -18.15 -12.61
C GLY A 24 19.11 -16.99 -11.95
N ALA A 25 17.87 -17.18 -11.50
CA ALA A 25 17.04 -16.11 -10.92
C ALA A 25 17.37 -15.78 -9.45
N CYS A 26 18.10 -16.65 -8.75
CA CYS A 26 18.54 -16.45 -7.37
C CYS A 26 19.84 -17.22 -7.11
N SER A 27 20.47 -16.98 -5.96
CA SER A 27 21.68 -17.71 -5.56
C SER A 27 21.43 -19.22 -5.40
N SER A 28 22.46 -20.04 -5.60
CA SER A 28 22.35 -21.51 -5.51
C SER A 28 21.85 -21.97 -4.14
N ASN A 29 22.30 -21.31 -3.06
CA ASN A 29 21.86 -21.60 -1.70
C ASN A 29 20.37 -21.28 -1.51
N THR A 30 19.91 -20.11 -1.96
CA THR A 30 18.48 -19.75 -1.93
C THR A 30 17.65 -20.75 -2.73
N LYS A 31 18.12 -21.13 -3.92
CA LYS A 31 17.43 -22.13 -4.76
C LYS A 31 17.26 -23.47 -4.05
N GLU A 32 18.28 -23.93 -3.34
CA GLU A 32 18.24 -25.17 -2.57
C GLU A 32 17.25 -25.07 -1.39
N ILE A 33 17.35 -24.03 -0.56
CA ILE A 33 16.43 -23.80 0.56
C ILE A 33 14.99 -23.72 0.09
N LEU A 34 14.72 -22.94 -0.96
CA LEU A 34 13.39 -22.80 -1.52
C LEU A 34 12.89 -24.12 -2.12
N SER A 35 13.76 -24.95 -2.70
CA SER A 35 13.38 -26.26 -3.21
C SER A 35 12.92 -27.22 -2.10
N LEU A 36 13.56 -27.17 -0.93
CA LEU A 36 13.16 -27.94 0.26
C LEU A 36 11.80 -27.47 0.76
N LEU A 37 11.61 -26.16 0.93
CA LEU A 37 10.32 -25.58 1.36
C LEU A 37 9.19 -25.91 0.38
N VAL A 38 9.45 -25.86 -0.92
CA VAL A 38 8.47 -26.22 -1.95
C VAL A 38 8.12 -27.70 -1.90
N SER A 39 9.08 -28.58 -1.59
CA SER A 39 8.82 -30.00 -1.36
C SER A 39 7.92 -30.22 -0.14
N ASP A 40 8.18 -29.51 0.95
CA ASP A 40 7.36 -29.58 2.17
C ASP A 40 5.93 -29.07 1.93
N ILE A 41 5.77 -28.02 1.12
CA ILE A 41 4.47 -27.52 0.68
C ILE A 41 3.73 -28.60 -0.14
N GLU A 42 4.42 -29.23 -1.09
CA GLU A 42 3.84 -30.30 -1.91
C GLU A 42 3.35 -31.46 -1.03
N GLU A 43 4.18 -31.93 -0.10
CA GLU A 43 3.87 -33.00 0.82
C GLU A 43 2.68 -32.64 1.74
N THR A 44 2.67 -31.41 2.26
CA THR A 44 1.57 -30.90 3.10
C THR A 44 0.24 -30.90 2.35
N ILE A 45 0.23 -30.52 1.07
CA ILE A 45 -0.98 -30.56 0.24
C ILE A 45 -1.41 -32.01 -0.04
N ILE A 46 -0.45 -32.88 -0.39
CA ILE A 46 -0.73 -34.28 -0.73
C ILE A 46 -1.33 -35.04 0.45
N ARG A 47 -0.78 -34.82 1.65
CA ARG A 47 -1.21 -35.49 2.89
C ARG A 47 -2.34 -34.75 3.62
N SER A 48 -2.95 -33.76 2.97
CA SER A 48 -3.99 -32.95 3.58
C SER A 48 -5.26 -33.76 3.83
N GLU A 49 -5.48 -34.17 5.07
CA GLU A 49 -6.72 -34.82 5.52
C GLU A 49 -7.62 -33.89 6.34
N ASN A 50 -7.04 -32.89 7.01
CA ASN A 50 -7.75 -31.99 7.90
C ASN A 50 -7.35 -30.52 7.68
N PRO A 51 -8.27 -29.63 7.27
CA PRO A 51 -7.95 -28.22 7.01
C PRO A 51 -7.44 -27.48 8.26
N SER A 52 -7.84 -27.90 9.46
CA SER A 52 -7.38 -27.29 10.72
C SER A 52 -5.89 -27.52 10.98
N PHE A 53 -5.27 -28.52 10.35
CA PHE A 53 -3.82 -28.76 10.40
C PHE A 53 -3.12 -28.28 9.13
N THR A 54 -3.69 -28.58 7.95
CA THR A 54 -3.07 -28.23 6.67
C THR A 54 -2.91 -26.72 6.52
N ILE A 55 -3.92 -25.92 6.89
CA ILE A 55 -3.90 -24.47 6.68
C ILE A 55 -2.81 -23.80 7.54
N PRO A 56 -2.72 -24.04 8.87
CA PRO A 56 -1.61 -23.50 9.65
C PRO A 56 -0.23 -23.91 9.11
N SER A 57 -0.04 -25.17 8.72
CA SER A 57 1.23 -25.64 8.17
C SER A 57 1.60 -24.93 6.86
N LEU A 58 0.64 -24.75 5.95
CA LEU A 58 0.86 -24.01 4.71
C LEU A 58 1.20 -22.54 4.98
N LEU A 59 0.49 -21.88 5.90
CA LEU A 59 0.79 -20.50 6.26
C LEU A 59 2.20 -20.38 6.87
N ALA A 60 2.63 -21.35 7.69
CA ALA A 60 3.97 -21.38 8.25
C ALA A 60 5.05 -21.57 7.18
N LEU A 61 4.84 -22.46 6.22
CA LEU A 61 5.76 -22.67 5.10
C LEU A 61 5.83 -21.43 4.19
N PHE A 62 4.69 -20.80 3.88
CA PHE A 62 4.67 -19.52 3.16
C PHE A 62 5.39 -18.41 3.94
N ASN A 63 5.25 -18.38 5.26
CA ASN A 63 5.97 -17.44 6.11
C ASN A 63 7.49 -17.60 6.03
N GLN A 64 7.98 -18.81 5.84
CA GLN A 64 9.40 -19.10 5.66
C GLN A 64 9.87 -18.74 4.24
N CYS A 65 9.03 -18.96 3.23
CA CYS A 65 9.35 -18.59 1.85
C CYS A 65 9.41 -17.07 1.63
N LEU A 66 8.52 -16.30 2.25
CA LEU A 66 8.36 -14.87 1.96
C LEU A 66 9.65 -14.05 2.15
N PRO A 67 10.37 -14.11 3.29
CA PRO A 67 11.62 -13.38 3.49
C PRO A 67 12.66 -13.70 2.40
N ILE A 68 12.85 -14.99 2.10
CA ILE A 68 13.78 -15.47 1.07
C ILE A 68 13.42 -14.86 -0.29
N CYS A 69 12.13 -14.87 -0.63
CA CYS A 69 11.64 -14.31 -1.89
C CYS A 69 11.76 -12.78 -1.95
N ILE A 70 11.61 -12.09 -0.83
CA ILE A 70 11.78 -10.63 -0.72
C ILE A 70 13.23 -10.25 -1.00
N ASP A 71 14.18 -10.93 -0.33
CA ASP A 71 15.61 -10.65 -0.45
C ASP A 71 16.12 -10.83 -1.88
N GLU A 72 15.66 -11.88 -2.56
CA GLU A 72 16.04 -12.21 -3.95
C GLU A 72 15.09 -11.59 -4.99
N LYS A 73 14.11 -10.78 -4.57
CA LYS A 73 13.14 -10.09 -5.43
C LYS A 73 12.36 -11.01 -6.38
N LEU A 74 11.95 -12.18 -5.90
CA LEU A 74 11.21 -13.21 -6.66
C LEU A 74 9.72 -12.87 -6.80
N HIS A 75 9.42 -11.82 -7.57
CA HIS A 75 8.07 -11.22 -7.68
C HIS A 75 6.96 -12.21 -8.05
N ASP A 76 7.19 -13.15 -8.97
CA ASP A 76 6.18 -14.13 -9.38
C ASP A 76 5.81 -15.12 -8.28
N ILE A 77 6.81 -15.52 -7.49
CA ILE A 77 6.63 -16.45 -6.37
C ILE A 77 5.90 -15.73 -5.24
N ILE A 78 6.30 -14.49 -4.94
CA ILE A 78 5.60 -13.62 -3.97
C ILE A 78 4.13 -13.47 -4.38
N ALA A 79 3.85 -13.11 -5.63
CA ALA A 79 2.48 -12.93 -6.12
C ALA A 79 1.65 -14.21 -5.96
N THR A 80 2.25 -15.37 -6.24
CA THR A 80 1.60 -16.68 -6.06
C THR A 80 1.28 -16.96 -4.59
N ILE A 81 2.26 -16.81 -3.69
CA ILE A 81 2.08 -17.03 -2.25
C ILE A 81 1.00 -16.10 -1.69
N VAL A 82 1.10 -14.81 -1.96
CA VAL A 82 0.17 -13.78 -1.50
C VAL A 82 -1.26 -14.08 -1.98
N THR A 83 -1.43 -14.48 -3.25
CA THR A 83 -2.74 -14.84 -3.79
C THR A 83 -3.33 -16.05 -3.07
N VAL A 84 -2.52 -17.07 -2.78
CA VAL A 84 -2.98 -18.24 -2.04
C VAL A 84 -3.35 -17.88 -0.60
N MET A 85 -2.51 -17.11 0.10
CA MET A 85 -2.81 -16.63 1.44
C MET A 85 -4.11 -15.82 1.48
N GLN A 86 -4.35 -14.94 0.50
CA GLN A 86 -5.59 -14.18 0.37
C GLN A 86 -6.79 -15.11 0.23
N ARG A 87 -6.69 -16.16 -0.59
CA ARG A 87 -7.76 -17.15 -0.76
C ARG A 87 -8.00 -17.94 0.52
N LEU A 88 -6.94 -18.40 1.19
CA LEU A 88 -7.05 -19.13 2.45
C LEU A 88 -7.77 -18.30 3.52
N VAL A 89 -7.38 -17.04 3.69
CA VAL A 89 -7.98 -16.12 4.67
C VAL A 89 -9.42 -15.77 4.34
N THR A 90 -9.77 -15.69 3.05
CA THR A 90 -11.15 -15.39 2.61
C THR A 90 -12.09 -16.56 2.87
N PHE A 91 -11.62 -17.80 2.71
CA PHE A 91 -12.46 -19.00 2.78
C PHE A 91 -12.30 -19.82 4.06
N SER A 92 -11.37 -19.46 4.94
CA SER A 92 -11.13 -20.17 6.20
C SER A 92 -10.92 -19.23 7.38
N ALA A 93 -11.82 -19.30 8.36
CA ALA A 93 -11.66 -18.61 9.63
C ALA A 93 -10.38 -19.06 10.36
N THR A 94 -9.97 -20.31 10.21
CA THR A 94 -8.71 -20.83 10.78
C THR A 94 -7.51 -20.04 10.24
N ALA A 95 -7.48 -19.72 8.94
CA ALA A 95 -6.37 -18.95 8.37
C ALA A 95 -6.30 -17.54 8.98
N ALA A 96 -7.44 -16.86 9.08
CA ALA A 96 -7.50 -15.52 9.68
C ALA A 96 -7.06 -15.52 11.16
N ASP A 97 -7.54 -16.48 11.95
CA ASP A 97 -7.17 -16.62 13.37
C ASP A 97 -5.67 -16.90 13.54
N GLN A 98 -5.06 -17.73 12.70
CA GLN A 98 -3.63 -17.99 12.75
C GLN A 98 -2.78 -16.75 12.43
N LEU A 99 -3.18 -15.96 11.43
CA LEU A 99 -2.49 -14.71 11.12
C LEU A 99 -2.57 -13.70 12.27
N VAL A 100 -3.73 -13.59 12.92
CA VAL A 100 -3.93 -12.73 14.10
C VAL A 100 -3.05 -13.20 15.26
N LYS A 101 -3.04 -14.50 15.55
CA LYS A 101 -2.19 -15.08 16.58
C LYS A 101 -0.71 -14.79 16.32
N GLY A 102 -0.27 -14.92 15.07
CA GLY A 102 1.10 -14.58 14.67
C GLY A 102 1.47 -13.15 15.06
N VAL A 103 0.63 -12.17 14.73
CA VAL A 103 0.87 -10.76 15.08
C VAL A 103 0.94 -10.54 16.59
N LYS A 104 0.02 -11.14 17.35
CA LYS A 104 -0.05 -10.98 18.81
C LYS A 104 1.09 -11.65 19.56
N LEU A 105 1.62 -12.75 19.03
CA LEU A 105 2.69 -13.53 19.68
C LEU A 105 4.07 -13.00 19.32
N ASN A 106 4.32 -12.71 18.03
CA ASN A 106 5.60 -12.22 17.54
C ASN A 106 5.40 -11.46 16.22
N LEU A 107 5.23 -10.14 16.30
CA LEU A 107 5.03 -9.28 15.14
C LEU A 107 6.13 -9.47 14.09
N THR A 108 7.40 -9.39 14.49
CA THR A 108 8.55 -9.41 13.57
C THR A 108 8.66 -10.70 12.75
N ASN A 109 8.22 -11.83 13.29
CA ASN A 109 8.23 -13.12 12.59
C ASN A 109 6.85 -13.51 12.03
N SER A 110 5.85 -12.62 12.13
CA SER A 110 4.50 -12.91 11.68
C SER A 110 4.38 -12.84 10.15
N SER A 111 3.51 -13.66 9.57
CA SER A 111 3.23 -13.59 8.13
C SER A 111 2.62 -12.27 7.73
N VAL A 112 1.86 -11.63 8.62
CA VAL A 112 1.30 -10.30 8.38
C VAL A 112 2.42 -9.26 8.21
N TYR A 113 3.44 -9.29 9.07
CA TYR A 113 4.57 -8.37 8.95
C TYR A 113 5.40 -8.64 7.69
N ASN A 114 5.65 -9.91 7.36
CA ASN A 114 6.31 -10.27 6.10
C ASN A 114 5.52 -9.80 4.86
N LEU A 115 4.18 -9.85 4.90
CA LEU A 115 3.34 -9.28 3.83
C LEU A 115 3.47 -7.75 3.76
N VAL A 116 3.69 -7.06 4.88
CA VAL A 116 3.95 -5.62 4.90
C VAL A 116 5.35 -5.31 4.32
N LEU A 117 6.35 -6.14 4.60
CA LEU A 117 7.67 -6.03 3.97
C LEU A 117 7.60 -6.19 2.44
N VAL A 118 6.72 -7.05 1.93
CA VAL A 118 6.45 -7.14 0.48
C VAL A 118 5.97 -5.80 -0.09
N LEU A 119 5.17 -5.02 0.64
CA LEU A 119 4.70 -3.70 0.18
C LEU A 119 5.88 -2.75 -0.08
N ALA A 120 6.96 -2.85 0.71
CA ALA A 120 8.15 -2.01 0.56
C ALA A 120 8.85 -2.21 -0.80
N MET A 121 8.65 -3.37 -1.44
CA MET A 121 9.22 -3.69 -2.74
C MET A 121 8.52 -2.97 -3.89
N TYR A 122 7.26 -2.57 -3.70
CA TYR A 122 6.42 -2.03 -4.76
C TYR A 122 6.25 -0.52 -4.62
N SER A 123 6.87 0.20 -5.56
CA SER A 123 6.65 1.63 -5.76
C SER A 123 5.87 1.85 -7.05
N PHE A 124 4.73 2.53 -6.99
CA PHE A 124 3.86 2.74 -8.16
C PHE A 124 4.25 3.94 -9.02
N LYS A 125 4.77 5.02 -8.43
CA LYS A 125 5.54 6.06 -9.13
C LYS A 125 6.67 6.52 -8.22
N THR A 126 7.87 5.95 -8.38
CA THR A 126 9.07 6.59 -7.82
C THR A 126 9.56 7.54 -8.90
N PRO A 127 9.64 8.86 -8.65
CA PRO A 127 10.21 9.77 -9.62
C PRO A 127 11.66 9.35 -9.91
N PRO A 128 12.13 9.50 -11.15
CA PRO A 128 13.51 9.24 -11.51
C PRO A 128 14.50 10.03 -10.62
N THR A 129 15.73 9.54 -10.46
CA THR A 129 16.75 10.18 -9.63
C THR A 129 17.07 11.62 -10.08
N MET A 130 16.93 11.92 -11.38
CA MET A 130 17.09 13.28 -11.91
C MET A 130 15.78 14.05 -12.11
N TYR A 131 14.64 13.57 -11.60
CA TYR A 131 13.34 14.25 -11.78
C TYR A 131 13.34 15.71 -11.30
N TYR A 132 14.04 16.01 -10.21
CA TYR A 132 14.16 17.37 -9.68
C TYR A 132 14.95 18.30 -10.62
N VAL A 133 15.94 17.77 -11.34
CA VAL A 133 16.71 18.52 -12.35
C VAL A 133 15.78 18.93 -13.50
N VAL A 134 14.93 18.02 -13.98
CA VAL A 134 13.91 18.33 -14.99
C VAL A 134 12.89 19.34 -14.47
N LYS A 135 12.50 19.26 -13.20
CA LYS A 135 11.56 20.20 -12.57
C LYS A 135 12.14 21.61 -12.39
N GLU A 136 13.45 21.73 -12.19
CA GLU A 136 14.18 23.00 -12.10
C GLU A 136 14.42 23.65 -13.49
N PHE A 137 14.53 22.84 -14.55
CA PHE A 137 14.61 23.31 -15.94
C PHE A 137 13.25 23.25 -16.64
N GLN A 138 12.33 24.13 -16.24
CA GLN A 138 10.93 24.17 -16.72
C GLN A 138 10.74 24.27 -18.25
N ASP A 139 11.78 24.65 -19.01
CA ASP A 139 11.75 24.68 -20.48
C ASP A 139 11.74 23.26 -21.09
N VAL A 140 12.10 22.23 -20.31
CA VAL A 140 12.12 20.82 -20.69
C VAL A 140 10.82 20.18 -20.23
N VAL A 141 9.75 20.42 -20.98
CA VAL A 141 8.38 20.12 -20.56
C VAL A 141 8.07 18.61 -20.69
N HIS A 142 8.81 17.86 -21.51
CA HIS A 142 8.58 16.43 -21.73
C HIS A 142 9.89 15.65 -21.93
N ALA A 143 9.95 14.37 -21.50
CA ALA A 143 11.06 13.47 -21.79
C ALA A 143 11.07 13.04 -23.28
N ASN A 144 11.24 14.00 -24.19
CA ASN A 144 11.54 13.72 -25.59
C ASN A 144 13.07 13.65 -25.77
N SER A 145 13.53 12.99 -26.84
CA SER A 145 14.96 12.78 -27.10
C SER A 145 15.77 14.08 -27.22
N ASN A 146 15.16 15.18 -27.68
CA ASN A 146 15.85 16.44 -27.90
C ASN A 146 16.11 17.19 -26.58
N ASP A 147 15.13 17.17 -25.68
CA ASP A 147 15.25 17.80 -24.38
C ASP A 147 16.26 17.07 -23.48
N ILE A 148 16.34 15.74 -23.60
CA ILE A 148 17.38 14.91 -22.94
C ILE A 148 18.78 15.25 -23.46
N ILE A 149 18.92 15.53 -24.76
CA ILE A 149 20.20 15.96 -25.35
C ILE A 149 20.60 17.37 -24.85
N ILE A 150 19.65 18.30 -24.76
CA ILE A 150 19.89 19.64 -24.24
C ILE A 150 20.28 19.59 -22.75
N LEU A 151 19.63 18.71 -21.97
CA LEU A 151 20.00 18.46 -20.57
C LEU A 151 21.40 17.83 -20.46
N GLY A 152 21.74 16.88 -21.34
CA GLY A 152 23.08 16.29 -21.45
C GLY A 152 24.17 17.31 -21.71
N GLN A 153 23.89 18.25 -22.61
CA GLN A 153 24.79 19.37 -22.89
C GLN A 153 24.92 20.32 -21.69
N LYS A 154 23.81 20.65 -21.01
CA LYS A 154 23.83 21.55 -19.83
C LYS A 154 24.54 20.94 -18.62
N CYS A 155 24.37 19.64 -18.38
CA CYS A 155 24.94 18.93 -17.24
C CYS A 155 26.31 18.27 -17.54
N SER A 156 26.86 18.44 -18.76
CA SER A 156 28.09 17.77 -19.20
C SER A 156 28.07 16.26 -18.96
N THR A 157 26.93 15.62 -19.22
CA THR A 157 26.67 14.19 -18.96
C THR A 157 26.11 13.54 -20.22
N MET A 158 26.40 12.26 -20.47
CA MET A 158 25.94 11.58 -21.69
C MET A 158 24.41 11.48 -21.70
N SER A 159 23.77 11.79 -22.83
CA SER A 159 22.30 11.77 -22.97
C SER A 159 21.68 10.41 -22.61
N ARG A 160 22.43 9.32 -22.79
CA ARG A 160 22.02 7.97 -22.39
C ARG A 160 21.94 7.81 -20.87
N GLU A 161 22.93 8.32 -20.13
CA GLU A 161 22.95 8.25 -18.66
C GLU A 161 21.82 9.11 -18.06
N ILE A 162 21.47 10.22 -18.72
CA ILE A 162 20.30 11.04 -18.37
C ILE A 162 19.00 10.30 -18.72
N ALA A 163 18.90 9.67 -19.88
CA ALA A 163 17.72 8.88 -20.24
C ALA A 163 17.46 7.73 -19.25
N GLU A 164 18.52 7.01 -18.87
CA GLU A 164 18.45 5.94 -17.86
C GLU A 164 18.11 6.50 -16.47
N ALA A 165 18.63 7.67 -16.10
CA ALA A 165 18.31 8.34 -14.83
C ALA A 165 16.93 9.04 -14.80
N LEU A 166 16.29 9.21 -15.96
CA LEU A 166 14.94 9.76 -16.15
C LEU A 166 13.89 8.66 -16.35
N GLU A 167 14.29 7.39 -16.42
CA GLU A 167 13.34 6.29 -16.50
C GLU A 167 12.64 6.10 -15.14
N TYR A 168 11.31 6.15 -15.14
CA TYR A 168 10.54 5.75 -13.96
C TYR A 168 10.84 4.28 -13.67
N LYS A 169 11.12 3.97 -12.40
CA LYS A 169 11.31 2.58 -11.99
C LYS A 169 10.05 1.78 -12.33
N GLN A 170 10.14 0.90 -13.32
CA GLN A 170 8.99 0.12 -13.77
C GLN A 170 8.50 -0.77 -12.62
N THR A 171 7.23 -0.58 -12.24
CA THR A 171 6.59 -1.46 -11.26
C THR A 171 6.36 -2.83 -11.91
N PRO A 172 6.71 -3.96 -11.25
CA PRO A 172 6.44 -5.28 -11.79
C PRO A 172 4.96 -5.46 -12.19
N PRO A 173 4.63 -6.16 -13.28
CA PRO A 173 3.25 -6.33 -13.75
C PRO A 173 2.28 -6.87 -12.69
N GLN A 174 2.79 -7.72 -11.80
CA GLN A 174 2.05 -8.40 -10.74
C GLN A 174 1.84 -7.51 -9.50
N ALA A 175 2.54 -6.38 -9.38
CA ALA A 175 2.60 -5.57 -8.15
C ALA A 175 1.23 -5.06 -7.72
N ARG A 176 0.44 -4.51 -8.65
CA ARG A 176 -0.88 -3.93 -8.34
C ARG A 176 -1.80 -4.98 -7.71
N GLU A 177 -1.88 -6.16 -8.29
CA GLU A 177 -2.74 -7.23 -7.76
C GLU A 177 -2.16 -7.83 -6.48
N THR A 178 -0.84 -7.99 -6.39
CA THR A 178 -0.18 -8.46 -5.17
C THR A 178 -0.47 -7.55 -3.99
N VAL A 179 -0.35 -6.22 -4.17
CA VAL A 179 -0.70 -5.23 -3.14
C VAL A 179 -2.19 -5.30 -2.80
N ARG A 180 -3.08 -5.45 -3.78
CA ARG A 180 -4.53 -5.61 -3.53
C ARG A 180 -4.84 -6.86 -2.71
N CYS A 181 -4.14 -7.97 -2.94
CA CYS A 181 -4.27 -9.19 -2.16
C CYS A 181 -3.75 -8.99 -0.73
N ILE A 182 -2.60 -8.33 -0.54
CA ILE A 182 -2.08 -7.99 0.80
C ILE A 182 -3.08 -7.14 1.57
N LEU A 183 -3.60 -6.06 0.97
CA LEU A 183 -4.61 -5.19 1.60
C LEU A 183 -5.91 -5.95 1.92
N SER A 184 -6.28 -6.95 1.12
CA SER A 184 -7.40 -7.84 1.42
C SER A 184 -7.13 -8.71 2.64
N ILE A 185 -5.92 -9.28 2.78
CA ILE A 185 -5.53 -10.07 3.95
C ILE A 185 -5.55 -9.18 5.20
N LEU A 186 -4.95 -7.99 5.13
CA LEU A 186 -4.94 -7.03 6.23
C LEU A 186 -6.35 -6.63 6.66
N SER A 187 -7.26 -6.39 5.70
CA SER A 187 -8.67 -6.10 6.00
C SER A 187 -9.34 -7.21 6.83
N VAL A 188 -9.13 -8.48 6.47
CA VAL A 188 -9.72 -9.60 7.21
C VAL A 188 -9.11 -9.74 8.60
N VAL A 189 -7.79 -9.63 8.71
CA VAL A 189 -7.06 -9.67 9.99
C VAL A 189 -7.51 -8.55 10.93
N GLY A 190 -7.66 -7.33 10.40
CA GLY A 190 -8.11 -6.17 11.17
C GLY A 190 -9.58 -6.24 11.61
N ALA A 191 -10.45 -6.84 10.80
CA ALA A 191 -11.87 -6.94 11.10
C ALA A 191 -12.21 -8.04 12.14
N GLY A 192 -11.40 -9.11 12.22
CA GLY A 192 -11.76 -10.35 12.92
C GLY A 192 -11.82 -10.34 14.44
N HIS A 193 -11.38 -9.27 15.13
CA HIS A 193 -11.23 -9.26 16.59
C HIS A 193 -11.68 -7.95 17.23
N SER A 194 -11.97 -7.98 18.53
CA SER A 194 -12.46 -6.84 19.33
C SER A 194 -11.43 -5.77 19.67
N LYS A 195 -10.13 -6.10 19.58
CA LYS A 195 -9.03 -5.13 19.69
C LYS A 195 -8.28 -5.04 18.36
N SER A 196 -7.92 -3.82 17.97
CA SER A 196 -7.09 -3.56 16.80
C SER A 196 -5.78 -4.35 16.87
N THR A 197 -5.59 -5.27 15.92
CA THR A 197 -4.40 -6.12 15.82
C THR A 197 -3.33 -5.50 14.92
N LEU A 198 -3.67 -4.45 14.16
CA LEU A 198 -2.84 -3.87 13.12
C LEU A 198 -2.38 -2.43 13.44
N THR A 199 -2.39 -2.03 14.71
CA THR A 199 -1.97 -0.68 15.14
C THR A 199 -0.54 -0.32 14.72
N PHE A 200 0.36 -1.31 14.56
CA PHE A 200 1.72 -1.09 14.06
C PHE A 200 1.76 -0.47 12.66
N LEU A 201 0.70 -0.61 11.85
CA LEU A 201 0.60 0.03 10.53
C LEU A 201 0.51 1.57 10.60
N LEU A 202 0.21 2.14 11.79
CA LEU A 202 0.18 3.58 12.01
C LEU A 202 1.57 4.23 11.97
N THR A 203 2.63 3.43 12.05
CA THR A 203 4.03 3.89 11.99
C THR A 203 4.85 3.17 10.93
N ASP A 204 4.36 2.06 10.37
CA ASP A 204 5.08 1.29 9.36
C ASP A 204 5.26 2.06 8.04
N VAL A 205 6.52 2.28 7.66
CA VAL A 205 6.89 3.09 6.51
C VAL A 205 6.45 2.45 5.18
N ALA A 206 6.51 1.13 5.07
CA ALA A 206 6.17 0.42 3.83
C ALA A 206 4.67 0.51 3.54
N PHE A 207 3.85 0.31 4.57
CA PHE A 207 2.41 0.48 4.46
C PHE A 207 2.02 1.94 4.17
N LEU A 208 2.57 2.89 4.94
CA LEU A 208 2.18 4.29 4.84
C LEU A 208 2.61 4.96 3.53
N LYS A 209 3.65 4.45 2.86
CA LYS A 209 4.00 4.85 1.48
C LYS A 209 2.89 4.57 0.46
N LEU A 210 1.97 3.64 0.74
CA LEU A 210 0.79 3.43 -0.10
C LEU A 210 -0.17 4.64 -0.07
N LEU A 211 -0.17 5.43 1.00
CA LEU A 211 -0.98 6.64 1.17
C LEU A 211 -0.34 7.84 0.46
N SER A 212 0.07 7.65 -0.79
CA SER A 212 0.68 8.68 -1.64
C SER A 212 -0.19 8.96 -2.86
N VAL A 213 -0.07 10.19 -3.38
CA VAL A 213 -0.64 10.63 -4.66
C VAL A 213 -0.09 9.85 -5.86
N ASP A 214 1.05 9.22 -5.67
CA ASP A 214 1.75 8.38 -6.65
C ASP A 214 1.18 6.96 -6.73
N THR A 215 0.30 6.59 -5.80
CA THR A 215 -0.31 5.25 -5.72
C THR A 215 -1.67 5.23 -6.45
N PRO A 216 -2.02 4.14 -7.16
CA PRO A 216 -3.33 3.98 -7.78
C PRO A 216 -4.48 4.16 -6.77
N LEU A 217 -5.55 4.84 -7.18
CA LEU A 217 -6.64 5.27 -6.29
C LEU A 217 -7.32 4.09 -5.60
N ASP A 218 -7.47 2.99 -6.32
CA ASP A 218 -8.04 1.74 -5.81
C ASP A 218 -7.19 1.10 -4.71
N ILE A 219 -5.88 1.32 -4.72
CA ILE A 219 -4.96 0.88 -3.66
C ILE A 219 -5.03 1.85 -2.49
N VAL A 220 -4.99 3.16 -2.74
CA VAL A 220 -5.11 4.19 -1.69
C VAL A 220 -6.43 4.03 -0.92
N ASP A 221 -7.55 3.87 -1.61
CA ASP A 221 -8.87 3.70 -0.98
C ASP A 221 -8.91 2.47 -0.06
N LYS A 222 -8.34 1.35 -0.51
CA LYS A 222 -8.22 0.12 0.28
C LYS A 222 -7.25 0.27 1.46
N ALA A 223 -6.13 0.95 1.27
CA ALA A 223 -5.18 1.22 2.36
C ALA A 223 -5.84 2.09 3.44
N CYS A 224 -6.59 3.13 3.05
CA CYS A 224 -7.41 3.93 3.97
C CYS A 224 -8.45 3.08 4.71
N ALA A 225 -9.08 2.10 4.04
CA ALA A 225 -10.03 1.19 4.70
C ALA A 225 -9.35 0.29 5.75
N VAL A 226 -8.16 -0.23 5.45
CA VAL A 226 -7.33 -0.98 6.42
C VAL A 226 -6.95 -0.08 7.61
N LEU A 227 -6.57 1.17 7.36
CA LEU A 227 -6.21 2.13 8.40
C LEU A 227 -7.39 2.43 9.34
N ALA A 228 -8.61 2.49 8.81
CA ALA A 228 -9.82 2.68 9.62
C ALA A 228 -10.03 1.51 10.61
N LEU A 229 -9.72 0.28 10.19
CA LEU A 229 -9.75 -0.89 11.08
C LEU A 229 -8.66 -0.78 12.16
N CYS A 230 -7.49 -0.24 11.82
CA CYS A 230 -6.41 -0.01 12.79
C CYS A 230 -6.83 0.97 13.89
N LEU A 231 -7.69 1.93 13.56
CA LEU A 231 -8.16 3.01 14.43
C LEU A 231 -9.53 2.72 15.07
N ARG A 232 -10.10 1.52 14.94
CA ARG A 232 -11.46 1.25 15.46
C ARG A 232 -11.56 1.40 16.99
N ASP A 233 -10.48 1.07 17.70
CA ASP A 233 -10.46 1.02 19.16
C ASP A 233 -9.56 2.14 19.73
N VAL A 234 -9.74 3.37 19.24
CA VAL A 234 -8.91 4.58 19.52
C VAL A 234 -8.54 4.72 21.00
N ASP A 235 -9.49 4.48 21.89
CA ASP A 235 -9.32 4.67 23.34
C ASP A 235 -8.29 3.73 23.99
N SER A 236 -7.94 2.64 23.29
CA SER A 236 -7.04 1.57 23.73
C SER A 236 -5.71 1.54 22.97
N ILE A 237 -5.50 2.47 22.03
CA ILE A 237 -4.27 2.52 21.25
C ILE A 237 -3.22 3.26 22.06
N GLU A 238 -2.22 2.52 22.53
CA GLU A 238 -0.98 3.05 23.06
C GLU A 238 0.08 2.94 21.96
N LEU A 239 0.56 4.08 21.48
CA LEU A 239 1.70 4.14 20.56
C LEU A 239 2.94 4.41 21.38
N ASP A 240 3.90 3.50 21.30
CA ASP A 240 5.25 3.70 21.83
C ASP A 240 5.98 4.67 20.89
N ILE A 241 5.91 5.95 21.21
CA ILE A 241 6.55 7.02 20.43
C ILE A 241 7.59 7.65 21.36
N ASP A 242 8.86 7.54 20.97
CA ASP A 242 9.94 8.20 21.68
C ASP A 242 9.64 9.70 21.76
N ALA A 243 9.56 10.22 22.99
CA ALA A 243 9.22 11.62 23.27
C ALA A 243 10.24 12.64 22.72
N GLY A 244 11.31 12.18 22.07
CA GLY A 244 12.35 13.00 21.46
C GLY A 244 12.01 13.56 20.08
N ASP A 245 11.03 13.00 19.37
CA ASP A 245 10.72 13.42 18.01
C ASP A 245 9.65 14.52 17.99
N ASN A 246 10.10 15.77 17.82
CA ASN A 246 9.25 16.96 17.65
C ASN A 246 8.55 17.02 16.27
N MET A 247 8.02 15.90 15.78
CA MET A 247 7.42 15.80 14.45
C MET A 247 6.01 15.19 14.53
N PRO A 248 5.08 15.61 13.66
CA PRO A 248 3.81 14.90 13.50
C PRO A 248 4.05 13.42 13.17
N LEU A 249 3.12 12.57 13.59
CA LEU A 249 3.16 11.14 13.26
C LEU A 249 3.23 10.94 11.74
N PHE A 250 4.00 9.97 11.29
CA PHE A 250 4.18 9.70 9.86
C PHE A 250 2.83 9.46 9.14
N VAL A 251 1.89 8.79 9.79
CA VAL A 251 0.52 8.61 9.28
C VAL A 251 -0.24 9.93 9.12
N VAL A 252 -0.05 10.91 10.00
CA VAL A 252 -0.65 12.25 9.87
C VAL A 252 -0.08 12.94 8.64
N THR A 253 1.25 12.91 8.48
CA THR A 253 1.93 13.50 7.31
C THR A 253 1.40 12.94 6.00
N GLN A 254 1.26 11.60 5.89
CA GLN A 254 0.76 10.97 4.66
C GLN A 254 -0.72 11.30 4.39
N LEU A 255 -1.59 11.21 5.40
CA LEU A 255 -3.02 11.53 5.24
C LEU A 255 -3.25 13.00 4.88
N CYS A 256 -2.52 13.92 5.51
CA CYS A 256 -2.53 15.34 5.14
C CYS A 256 -2.03 15.55 3.70
N GLY A 257 -0.97 14.83 3.30
CA GLY A 257 -0.47 14.85 1.93
C GLY A 257 -1.52 14.47 0.88
N LEU A 258 -2.40 13.51 1.18
CA LEU A 258 -3.52 13.15 0.30
C LEU A 258 -4.55 14.28 0.13
N LEU A 259 -4.75 15.14 1.15
CA LEU A 259 -5.65 16.31 1.08
C LEU A 259 -5.02 17.51 0.37
N LEU A 260 -3.72 17.49 0.06
CA LEU A 260 -3.09 18.59 -0.68
C LEU A 260 -3.55 18.66 -2.15
N LEU A 261 -4.18 17.60 -2.67
CA LEU A 261 -4.71 17.55 -4.03
C LEU A 261 -6.01 18.37 -4.16
N ILE A 262 -5.94 19.51 -4.89
CA ILE A 262 -7.06 20.45 -5.13
C ILE A 262 -7.95 20.00 -6.31
N GLY A 263 -7.51 19.01 -7.09
CA GLY A 263 -8.27 18.52 -8.23
C GLY A 263 -8.01 17.04 -8.46
N GLU A 264 -8.99 16.37 -9.03
CA GLU A 264 -8.89 15.00 -9.52
C GLU A 264 -7.66 14.91 -10.45
N PRO A 265 -6.63 14.10 -10.12
CA PRO A 265 -5.41 14.13 -10.90
C PRO A 265 -5.68 13.61 -12.33
N PRO A 266 -5.09 14.24 -13.37
CA PRO A 266 -5.44 13.99 -14.76
C PRO A 266 -5.21 12.54 -15.22
N ASP A 267 -4.33 11.80 -14.54
CA ASP A 267 -4.00 10.40 -14.85
C ASP A 267 -5.05 9.38 -14.38
N TYR A 268 -6.07 9.79 -13.62
CA TYR A 268 -7.05 8.85 -13.05
C TYR A 268 -8.16 8.42 -14.03
N TYR A 269 -8.34 9.13 -15.15
CA TYR A 269 -9.27 8.77 -16.21
C TYR A 269 -8.76 9.18 -17.60
N PRO A 270 -8.16 8.27 -18.39
CA PRO A 270 -7.77 8.59 -19.77
C PRO A 270 -8.97 8.89 -20.68
N ASN A 271 -10.19 8.41 -20.32
CA ASN A 271 -11.30 8.25 -21.28
C ASN A 271 -12.67 8.80 -20.81
N THR A 272 -12.74 9.88 -20.03
CA THR A 272 -14.04 10.52 -19.70
C THR A 272 -14.09 12.02 -19.97
N ARG A 273 -13.27 12.53 -20.89
CA ARG A 273 -13.62 13.77 -21.61
C ARG A 273 -14.48 13.44 -22.81
N SER A 274 -15.69 12.94 -22.59
CA SER A 274 -16.75 13.10 -23.58
C SER A 274 -18.09 13.40 -22.90
N ASN A 275 -18.63 14.53 -23.36
CA ASN A 275 -20.02 14.95 -23.30
C ASN A 275 -20.69 15.27 -21.95
N LYS A 276 -20.91 16.58 -21.80
CA LYS A 276 -22.14 17.18 -21.29
C LYS A 276 -23.36 16.28 -21.55
N GLN A 277 -23.88 15.60 -20.54
CA GLN A 277 -25.32 15.39 -20.41
C GLN A 277 -25.67 14.98 -18.98
N GLY A 278 -26.66 15.69 -18.45
CA GLY A 278 -27.11 15.54 -17.07
C GLY A 278 -27.55 14.12 -16.76
N ASN A 279 -27.04 13.58 -15.67
CA ASN A 279 -27.72 12.60 -14.83
C ASN A 279 -26.96 12.49 -13.51
N LYS A 280 -27.69 12.70 -12.40
CA LYS A 280 -27.34 12.48 -10.99
C LYS A 280 -25.87 12.10 -10.76
N SER A 281 -25.05 13.11 -10.44
CA SER A 281 -23.63 12.97 -10.15
C SER A 281 -23.43 12.03 -8.96
N SER A 282 -23.04 10.79 -9.25
CA SER A 282 -22.37 9.97 -8.24
C SER A 282 -21.17 10.77 -7.71
N PRO A 283 -20.93 10.81 -6.39
CA PRO A 283 -19.76 11.49 -5.87
C PRO A 283 -18.52 10.87 -6.53
N SER A 284 -17.65 11.71 -7.11
CA SER A 284 -16.41 11.24 -7.70
C SER A 284 -15.66 10.37 -6.68
N GLN A 285 -15.00 9.31 -7.13
CA GLN A 285 -14.23 8.42 -6.24
C GLN A 285 -13.24 9.22 -5.38
N TRP A 286 -12.74 10.33 -5.93
CA TRP A 286 -11.96 11.35 -5.25
C TRP A 286 -12.66 11.98 -4.03
N CYS A 287 -13.90 12.45 -4.16
CA CYS A 287 -14.66 13.01 -3.04
C CYS A 287 -14.91 11.98 -1.93
N SER A 288 -15.18 10.72 -2.29
CA SER A 288 -15.32 9.63 -1.33
C SER A 288 -14.02 9.37 -0.57
N LEU A 289 -12.87 9.37 -1.27
CA LEU A 289 -11.56 9.25 -0.65
C LEU A 289 -11.29 10.40 0.30
N CYS A 290 -11.49 11.65 -0.13
CA CYS A 290 -11.26 12.84 0.71
C CYS A 290 -12.07 12.78 2.01
N LYS A 291 -13.35 12.38 1.93
CA LYS A 291 -14.19 12.19 3.11
C LYS A 291 -13.59 11.13 4.05
N ARG A 292 -13.16 9.99 3.52
CA ARG A 292 -12.52 8.92 4.30
C ARG A 292 -11.22 9.40 4.95
N VAL A 293 -10.40 10.18 4.23
CA VAL A 293 -9.16 10.76 4.76
C VAL A 293 -9.46 11.74 5.90
N CYS A 294 -10.44 12.63 5.74
CA CYS A 294 -10.87 13.52 6.83
C CYS A 294 -11.38 12.74 8.05
N ASP A 295 -12.16 11.68 7.84
CA ASP A 295 -12.64 10.81 8.92
C ASP A 295 -11.47 10.12 9.65
N LEU A 296 -10.47 9.63 8.92
CA LEU A 296 -9.24 9.05 9.48
C LEU A 296 -8.44 10.08 10.28
N LEU A 297 -8.23 11.28 9.74
CA LEU A 297 -7.54 12.36 10.45
C LEU A 297 -8.28 12.74 11.75
N ARG A 298 -9.62 12.75 11.73
CA ARG A 298 -10.43 12.96 12.94
C ARG A 298 -10.16 11.87 13.98
N LEU A 299 -10.11 10.60 13.57
CA LEU A 299 -9.81 9.48 14.48
C LEU A 299 -8.38 9.58 15.03
N VAL A 300 -7.40 9.93 14.20
CA VAL A 300 -6.00 10.12 14.63
C VAL A 300 -5.88 11.28 15.62
N ALA A 301 -6.64 12.36 15.44
CA ALA A 301 -6.67 13.50 16.38
C ALA A 301 -7.24 13.15 17.77
N MET A 302 -7.98 12.04 17.87
CA MET A 302 -8.55 11.51 19.12
C MET A 302 -7.64 10.51 19.84
N LEU A 303 -6.50 10.11 19.23
CA LEU A 303 -5.56 9.20 19.89
C LEU A 303 -5.00 9.82 21.17
N LYS A 304 -4.85 8.98 22.19
CA LYS A 304 -4.17 9.36 23.44
C LYS A 304 -2.66 9.31 23.20
N LEU A 305 -2.07 10.49 22.98
CA LEU A 305 -0.65 10.67 22.71
C LEU A 305 -0.02 11.59 23.77
N PRO A 306 1.31 11.57 23.95
CA PRO A 306 2.01 12.59 24.73
C PRO A 306 1.65 13.99 24.26
N GLU A 307 1.51 14.95 25.19
CA GLU A 307 0.91 16.26 24.93
C GLU A 307 1.60 17.04 23.80
N SER A 308 2.94 16.99 23.73
CA SER A 308 3.74 17.61 22.66
C SER A 308 3.36 17.06 21.27
N ILE A 309 3.31 15.74 21.13
CA ILE A 309 2.97 15.04 19.89
C ILE A 309 1.50 15.27 19.54
N ALA A 310 0.60 15.20 20.54
CA ALA A 310 -0.82 15.43 20.36
C ALA A 310 -1.10 16.85 19.83
N LEU A 311 -0.43 17.86 20.38
CA LEU A 311 -0.56 19.25 19.94
C LEU A 311 -0.08 19.44 18.50
N LEU A 312 1.09 18.89 18.15
CA LEU A 312 1.64 18.96 16.80
C LEU A 312 0.73 18.29 15.77
N ASN A 313 0.26 17.08 16.07
CA ASN A 313 -0.68 16.36 15.20
C ASN A 313 -1.97 17.18 15.00
N LYS A 314 -2.59 17.67 16.08
CA LYS A 314 -3.83 18.46 15.99
C LYS A 314 -3.63 19.75 15.18
N LYS A 315 -2.50 20.43 15.36
CA LYS A 315 -2.15 21.64 14.61
C LYS A 315 -2.00 21.35 13.11
N ALA A 316 -1.26 20.31 12.75
CA ALA A 316 -1.07 19.90 11.36
C ALA A 316 -2.41 19.51 10.71
N ILE A 317 -3.20 18.67 11.39
CA ILE A 317 -4.52 18.23 10.92
C ILE A 317 -5.45 19.43 10.70
N LEU A 318 -5.57 20.32 11.68
CA LEU A 318 -6.46 21.47 11.59
C LEU A 318 -6.06 22.39 10.44
N SER A 319 -4.76 22.70 10.31
CA SER A 319 -4.23 23.53 9.24
C SER A 319 -4.59 22.98 7.86
N GLU A 320 -4.34 21.69 7.64
CA GLU A 320 -4.55 21.06 6.34
C GLU A 320 -6.03 20.84 6.01
N VAL A 321 -6.87 20.51 6.99
CA VAL A 321 -8.31 20.36 6.79
C VAL A 321 -8.97 21.72 6.51
N VAL A 322 -8.56 22.79 7.18
CA VAL A 322 -9.03 24.16 6.89
C VAL A 322 -8.57 24.57 5.50
N ALA A 323 -7.29 24.38 5.16
CA ALA A 323 -6.78 24.68 3.84
C ALA A 323 -7.52 23.88 2.75
N PHE A 324 -7.76 22.58 2.96
CA PHE A 324 -8.56 21.75 2.04
C PHE A 324 -9.98 22.29 1.89
N SER A 325 -10.67 22.61 2.99
CA SER A 325 -12.03 23.17 2.96
C SER A 325 -12.09 24.48 2.18
N MET A 326 -11.15 25.39 2.42
CA MET A 326 -11.03 26.66 1.70
C MET A 326 -10.78 26.47 0.20
N ARG A 327 -10.08 25.40 -0.19
CA ARG A 327 -9.78 25.07 -1.60
C ARG A 327 -10.97 24.38 -2.29
N CYS A 328 -11.76 23.59 -1.56
CA CYS A 328 -12.95 22.91 -2.09
C CYS A 328 -14.20 23.79 -2.10
N CYS A 329 -14.27 24.79 -1.23
CA CYS A 329 -15.22 25.89 -1.38
C CYS A 329 -14.77 26.71 -2.60
N ALA A 330 -15.42 26.52 -3.75
CA ALA A 330 -15.35 27.51 -4.80
C ALA A 330 -15.81 28.84 -4.19
N PHE A 331 -14.87 29.74 -3.88
CA PHE A 331 -15.21 31.13 -3.71
C PHE A 331 -15.73 31.57 -5.07
N ASP A 332 -17.05 31.72 -5.18
CA ASP A 332 -17.65 32.37 -6.32
C ASP A 332 -17.36 33.87 -6.16
N PRO A 333 -16.42 34.47 -6.92
CA PRO A 333 -16.15 35.89 -6.83
C PRO A 333 -17.33 36.74 -7.30
N THR A 334 -18.41 36.12 -7.80
CA THR A 334 -19.67 36.80 -8.16
C THR A 334 -20.74 36.74 -7.08
N ASP A 335 -20.51 36.04 -5.95
CA ASP A 335 -21.43 36.02 -4.82
C ASP A 335 -21.34 37.32 -4.01
N LYS A 336 -22.18 38.29 -4.39
CA LYS A 336 -22.31 39.64 -3.78
C LYS A 336 -22.73 39.65 -2.30
N ARG A 337 -22.87 38.49 -1.64
CA ARG A 337 -23.24 38.43 -0.22
C ARG A 337 -22.11 38.87 0.72
N MET A 338 -20.87 38.98 0.24
CA MET A 338 -19.74 39.48 1.03
C MET A 338 -19.62 41.02 1.07
N ASP A 339 -20.38 41.76 0.24
CA ASP A 339 -20.38 43.24 0.26
C ASP A 339 -21.12 43.84 1.46
N TYR A 340 -21.77 43.02 2.30
CA TYR A 340 -22.55 43.49 3.45
C TYR A 340 -21.78 43.58 4.78
N ILE A 341 -20.50 43.20 4.83
CA ILE A 341 -19.70 43.25 6.07
C ILE A 341 -18.80 44.50 6.15
N SER A 342 -18.65 45.29 5.08
CA SER A 342 -17.84 46.51 5.09
C SER A 342 -18.62 47.82 5.30
N ASN A 343 -19.90 47.77 5.69
CA ASN A 343 -20.71 48.96 5.98
C ASN A 343 -21.52 48.81 7.29
N GLN A 344 -20.86 48.45 8.39
CA GLN A 344 -21.34 48.74 9.75
C GLN A 344 -20.25 49.34 10.60
#